data_AF-A0A538RJS4-F1
#
_entry.id   AF-A0A538RJS4-F1
#
_cell.length_a   1.000
_cell.length_b   1.000
_cell.length_c   1.000
_cell.angle_alpha   90.00
_cell.angle_beta   90.00
_cell.angle_gamma   90.00
#
_symmetry.space_group_name_H-M   'P 1'
#
loop_
_entity.id
_entity.type
_entity.pdbx_description
1 polymer ?
#
loop_
_entity_poly.entity_id
_entity_poly.type
_entity_poly.pdbx_seq_one_letter_code
_entity_poly.pdbx_strand_id
1 'polypeptide(L)' 'MHFVRIGKKALNLESVNYCEAQIWHDAMSLKIYFAGSANNTPLVFSEEDAKELWKYLEFVSEKPA' A
#
# COMPACT_ATOMS: atom_id res chain seq x y z
N MET A 1 15.39 -4.31 -0.97
CA MET A 1 14.63 -3.17 -0.46
C MET A 1 13.95 -2.42 -1.60
N HIS A 2 12.67 -2.69 -1.81
CA HIS A 2 11.86 -2.10 -2.87
C HIS A 2 11.03 -0.93 -2.31
N PHE A 3 11.53 0.30 -2.51
CA PHE A 3 10.80 1.51 -2.13
C PHE A 3 10.03 2.07 -3.33
N VAL A 4 8.73 2.31 -3.14
CA VAL A 4 7.87 3.03 -4.09
C VAL A 4 7.38 4.33 -3.48
N ARG A 5 7.19 5.35 -4.30
CA ARG A 5 6.63 6.62 -3.87
C ARG A 5 5.19 6.69 -4.35
N ILE A 6 4.27 6.82 -3.41
CA ILE A 6 2.84 6.97 -3.66
C ILE A 6 2.45 8.35 -3.16
N GLY A 7 2.11 9.24 -4.09
CA GLY A 7 1.96 10.67 -3.81
C GLY A 7 3.16 11.28 -3.05
N LYS A 8 2.93 11.72 -1.81
CA LYS A 8 3.98 12.30 -0.92
C LYS A 8 4.61 11.30 0.05
N LYS A 9 4.21 10.03 0.03
CA LYS A 9 4.66 8.99 0.97
C LYS A 9 5.63 8.04 0.27
N ALA A 10 6.72 7.66 0.95
CA ALA A 10 7.61 6.60 0.52
C ALA A 10 7.24 5.31 1.26
N LEU A 11 7.12 4.21 0.52
CA LEU A 11 6.63 2.93 0.99
C LEU A 11 7.67 1.85 0.71
N ASN A 12 8.11 1.10 1.72
CA ASN A 12 8.92 -0.10 1.51
C ASN A 12 8.00 -1.31 1.36
N LEU A 13 7.90 -1.85 0.15
CA LEU A 13 7.05 -3.00 -0.16
C LEU A 13 7.45 -4.26 0.60
N GLU A 14 8.74 -4.43 0.91
CA GLU A 14 9.24 -5.60 1.67
C GLU A 14 8.82 -5.57 3.15
N SER A 15 8.44 -4.40 3.65
CA SER A 15 7.95 -4.25 5.02
C SER A 15 6.43 -4.34 5.13
N VAL A 16 5.71 -4.43 4.02
CA VAL A 16 4.24 -4.56 4.03
C VAL A 16 3.89 -5.97 4.51
N ASN A 17 3.11 -6.04 5.58
CA ASN A 17 2.62 -7.30 6.14
C ASN A 17 1.22 -7.65 5.59
N TYR A 18 0.31 -6.67 5.61
CA TYR A 18 -1.07 -6.86 5.18
C TYR A 18 -1.68 -5.53 4.69
N CYS A 19 -2.60 -5.62 3.73
CA CYS A 19 -3.36 -4.49 3.19
C CYS A 19 -4.86 -4.75 3.33
N GLU A 20 -5.61 -3.75 3.82
CA GLU A 20 -7.06 -3.80 4.02
C GLU A 20 -7.73 -2.71 3.20
N ALA A 21 -8.57 -3.10 2.25
CA ALA A 21 -9.40 -2.17 1.50
C ALA A 21 -10.67 -1.85 2.28
N GLN A 22 -10.91 -0.58 2.55
CA GLN A 22 -12.12 -0.09 3.20
C GLN A 22 -12.95 0.68 2.16
N ILE A 23 -14.02 0.04 1.71
CA ILE A 23 -14.90 0.52 0.64
C ILE A 23 -16.21 1.01 1.28
N TRP A 24 -16.61 2.24 0.98
CA TRP A 24 -17.83 2.89 1.46
C TRP A 24 -18.59 3.50 0.31
N HIS A 25 -19.68 2.87 -0.14
CA HIS A 25 -20.54 3.34 -1.25
C HIS A 25 -19.75 3.80 -2.49
N ASP A 26 -19.35 5.08 -2.52
CA ASP A 26 -18.69 5.75 -3.64
C ASP A 26 -17.20 6.09 -3.37
N ALA A 27 -16.66 5.70 -2.20
CA ALA A 27 -15.30 6.01 -1.78
C ALA A 27 -14.54 4.77 -1.33
N MET A 28 -13.28 4.65 -1.76
CA MET A 28 -12.36 3.61 -1.30
C MET A 28 -11.17 4.21 -0.56
N SER A 29 -10.75 3.56 0.52
CA SER A 29 -9.47 3.82 1.18
C SER A 29 -8.72 2.52 1.39
N LEU A 30 -7.38 2.58 1.42
CA LEU A 30 -6.54 1.42 1.62
C LEU A 30 -5.68 1.62 2.86
N LYS A 31 -5.76 0.68 3.81
CA LYS A 31 -4.91 0.64 5.00
C LYS A 31 -3.77 -0.34 4.77
N ILE A 32 -2.55 0.11 5.02
CA ILE A 32 -1.36 -0.73 4.89
C ILE A 32 -0.72 -0.90 6.26
N TYR A 33 -0.57 -2.15 6.66
CA TYR A 33 0.06 -2.55 7.90
C TYR A 33 1.47 -3.04 7.59
N PHE A 34 2.46 -2.52 8.31
CA PHE A 34 3.86 -2.90 8.13
C PHE A 34 4.31 -3.84 9.24
N ALA A 35 5.14 -4.82 8.87
CA ALA A 35 5.85 -5.65 9.83
C ALA A 35 6.78 -4.77 10.68
N GLY A 36 6.69 -4.90 12.01
CA GLY A 36 7.49 -4.11 12.95
C GLY A 36 6.99 -2.68 13.20
N SER A 37 5.81 -2.31 12.70
CA SER A 37 5.19 -1.01 13.03
C SER A 37 4.83 -0.96 14.52
N ALA A 38 5.37 0.03 15.24
CA ALA A 38 5.00 0.27 16.62
C ALA A 38 3.51 0.65 16.71
N ASN A 39 2.76 -0.03 17.59
CA ASN A 39 1.33 0.16 17.83
C ASN A 39 0.38 -0.26 16.69
N ASN A 40 0.84 -1.02 15.69
CA ASN A 40 0.01 -1.48 14.57
C ASN A 40 -0.72 -0.36 13.81
N THR A 41 -0.24 0.88 13.87
CA THR A 41 -0.87 2.01 13.19
C THR A 41 -0.76 1.81 11.68
N PRO A 42 -1.87 1.66 10.93
CA PRO A 42 -1.82 1.52 9.49
C PRO A 42 -1.55 2.86 8.82
N LEU A 43 -0.88 2.82 7.68
CA LEU A 43 -0.85 3.94 6.75
C LEU A 43 -2.13 3.91 5.91
N VAL A 44 -2.92 4.98 6.01
CA VAL A 44 -4.16 5.12 5.24
C VAL A 44 -3.87 5.88 3.95
N PHE A 45 -4.30 5.31 2.84
CA PHE A 45 -4.27 5.91 1.51
C PHE A 45 -5.68 6.24 1.04
N SER A 46 -5.78 7.34 0.30
CA SER A 46 -6.99 7.70 -0.46
C SER A 46 -7.15 6.76 -1.66
N GLU A 47 -8.29 6.85 -2.33
CA GLU A 47 -8.56 6.06 -3.52
C GLU A 47 -7.52 6.28 -4.63
N GLU A 48 -7.10 7.52 -4.86
CA GLU A 48 -6.12 7.86 -5.90
C GLU A 48 -4.75 7.23 -5.62
N ASP A 49 -4.27 7.38 -4.38
CA ASP A 49 -3.01 6.79 -3.94
C ASP A 49 -3.08 5.24 -3.94
N ALA A 50 -4.23 4.66 -3.57
CA ALA A 50 -4.44 3.22 -3.58
C ALA A 50 -4.39 2.64 -5.01
N LYS A 51 -4.98 3.34 -5.99
CA LYS A 51 -4.90 2.97 -7.42
C LYS A 51 -3.46 3.05 -7.94
N GLU A 52 -2.69 4.04 -7.52
CA GLU A 52 -1.27 4.15 -7.89
C GLU A 52 -0.47 2.96 -7.32
N LEU A 53 -0.68 2.62 -6.05
CA LEU A 53 -0.01 1.49 -5.42
C LEU A 53 -0.35 0.16 -6.10
N TRP A 54 -1.61 -0.03 -6.49
CA TRP A 54 -2.05 -1.27 -7.14
C TRP A 54 -1.24 -1.58 -8.41
N LYS A 55 -0.97 -0.56 -9.24
CA LYS A 55 -0.15 -0.70 -10.45
C LYS A 55 1.28 -1.14 -10.14
N TYR A 56 1.85 -0.65 -9.04
CA TYR A 56 3.19 -1.05 -8.61
C TYR A 56 3.22 -2.50 -8.12
N LEU A 57 2.19 -2.95 -7.40
CA LEU A 57 2.07 -4.34 -6.95
C LEU A 57 1.93 -5.30 -8.15
N GLU A 58 1.10 -4.95 -9.13
CA GLU A 58 0.97 -5.72 -10.37
C GLU A 58 2.32 -5.83 -11.10
N PHE A 59 3.02 -4.70 -11.29
CA PHE A 59 4.34 -4.68 -11.92
C PHE A 59 5.40 -5.53 -11.18
N VAL A 60 5.38 -5.54 -9.84
CA VAL A 60 6.29 -6.38 -9.05
C VAL A 60 5.90 -7.85 -9.18
N SER A 61 4.60 -8.17 -9.23
CA SER A 61 4.11 -9.55 -9.38
C SER A 61 4.40 -10.16 -10.75
N GLU A 62 4.51 -9.33 -11.80
CA GLU A 62 4.81 -9.77 -13.17
C GLU A 62 6.30 -10.00 -13.42
N LYS A 63 7.20 -9.53 -12.54
CA LYS A 63 8.62 -9.83 -12.65
C LYS A 63 8.87 -11.29 -12.21
N PRO A 64 9.44 -12.14 -13.07
CA PRO A 64 9.87 -13.47 -12.64
C PRO A 64 10.99 -13.30 -11.60
N ALA A 65 10.88 -14.08 -10.51
CA ALA A 65 11.83 -14.13 -9.40
C ALA A 65 13.22 -14.61 -9.85
#